data_AF-A0A968FW30-F1
#
_entry.id   AF-A0A968FW30-F1
#
_cell.length_a   1.000
_cell.length_b   1.000
_cell.length_c   1.000
_cell.angle_alpha   90.00
_cell.angle_beta   90.00
_cell.angle_gamma   90.00
#
_symmetry.space_group_name_H-M   'P 1'
#
loop_
_entity.id
_entity.type
_entity.pdbx_description
1 polymer ?
#
loop_
_entity_poly.entity_id
_entity_poly.type
_entity_poly.pdbx_seq_one_letter_code
_entity_poly.pdbx_strand_id
1 'polypeptide(L)'
;MSNLIKWFAYDEMMNPEIFDKSGLKYEAAFSVTLSAYRLVFNKIPIDNFGVEGWGQANISPTTDNLGMMEGVLYEMEDSYLARLDEIYGYPEEYTRKKLRLTKHDFTFVDGIVYIAQVNRTRKGLIPTKEMLNKFKGCRKILTRLYLSKLLIRPALDVEKPA
;
A
#
# COMPACT_ATOMS: atom_id res chain seq x y z
N MET A 1 26.80 -10.86 -6.32
CA MET A 1 25.79 -10.03 -7.00
C MET A 1 24.54 -10.16 -6.16
N SER A 2 24.08 -9.08 -5.52
CA SER A 2 22.79 -9.08 -4.84
C SER A 2 21.70 -9.22 -5.89
N ASN A 3 20.74 -10.14 -5.68
CA ASN A 3 19.55 -10.15 -6.51
C ASN A 3 18.64 -9.03 -6.03
N LEU A 4 18.09 -8.26 -6.97
CA LEU A 4 17.14 -7.21 -6.66
C LEU A 4 15.71 -7.71 -6.81
N ILE A 5 14.87 -7.38 -5.85
CA ILE A 5 13.43 -7.50 -5.93
C ILE A 5 12.81 -6.13 -6.20
N LYS A 6 11.62 -6.16 -6.80
CA LYS A 6 10.78 -4.98 -6.98
C LYS A 6 9.50 -5.18 -6.17
N TRP A 7 9.21 -4.27 -5.26
CA TRP A 7 8.04 -4.34 -4.40
C TRP A 7 7.22 -3.04 -4.50
N PHE A 8 5.91 -3.19 -4.67
CA PHE A 8 4.98 -2.09 -4.86
C PHE A 8 4.22 -1.78 -3.58
N ALA A 9 4.52 -0.62 -3.00
CA ALA A 9 3.79 -0.04 -1.88
C ALA A 9 2.60 0.78 -2.37
N TYR A 10 1.45 0.61 -1.73
CA TYR A 10 0.24 1.41 -1.94
C TYR A 10 -0.36 1.95 -0.64
N ASP A 11 0.27 1.66 0.49
CA ASP A 11 -0.15 2.01 1.84
C ASP A 11 0.79 3.09 2.42
N GLU A 12 0.81 3.21 3.75
CA GLU A 12 1.68 4.16 4.44
C GLU A 12 3.18 4.00 4.15
N MET A 13 3.62 2.84 3.66
CA MET A 13 5.02 2.64 3.28
C MET A 13 5.42 3.45 2.03
N MET A 14 4.46 4.03 1.30
CA MET A 14 4.75 5.04 0.27
C MET A 14 5.36 6.32 0.84
N ASN A 15 5.13 6.61 2.13
CA ASN A 15 5.68 7.79 2.79
C ASN A 15 7.15 7.53 3.16
N PRO A 16 8.12 8.29 2.63
CA PRO A 16 9.54 8.11 2.95
C PRO A 16 9.85 8.14 4.44
N GLU A 17 9.21 9.05 5.21
CA GLU A 17 9.46 9.17 6.64
C GLU A 17 9.00 7.94 7.44
N ILE A 18 8.02 7.20 6.92
CA ILE A 18 7.55 5.94 7.51
C ILE A 18 8.43 4.79 7.04
N PHE A 19 8.75 4.77 5.74
CA PHE A 19 9.66 3.79 5.18
C PHE A 19 11.01 3.79 5.91
N ASP A 20 11.61 4.95 6.15
CA ASP A 20 12.91 5.08 6.81
C ASP A 20 12.92 4.50 8.24
N LYS A 21 11.76 4.47 8.90
CA LYS A 21 11.58 3.90 10.25
C LYS A 21 11.33 2.39 10.25
N SER A 22 11.10 1.78 9.08
CA SER A 22 10.76 0.35 8.95
C SER A 22 11.97 -0.59 9.09
N GLY A 23 13.19 -0.05 9.02
CA GLY A 23 14.43 -0.82 8.99
C GLY A 23 14.76 -1.42 7.62
N LEU A 24 14.00 -1.07 6.58
CA LEU A 24 14.25 -1.44 5.19
C LEU A 24 15.17 -0.42 4.50
N LYS A 25 15.82 -0.84 3.42
CA LYS A 25 16.56 0.03 2.50
C LYS A 25 16.22 -0.30 1.06
N TYR A 26 16.21 0.70 0.19
CA TYR A 26 16.03 0.54 -1.24
C TYR A 26 17.22 1.16 -1.99
N GLU A 27 17.48 0.65 -3.19
CA GLU A 27 18.44 1.25 -4.13
C GLU A 27 17.77 2.32 -4.99
N ALA A 28 16.51 2.09 -5.37
CA ALA A 28 15.72 3.06 -6.11
C ALA A 28 14.24 3.00 -5.74
N ALA A 29 13.55 4.13 -5.91
CA ALA A 29 12.11 4.26 -5.67
C ALA A 29 11.49 5.11 -6.78
N PHE A 30 10.42 4.62 -7.39
CA PHE A 30 9.74 5.31 -8.49
C PHE A 30 8.23 5.26 -8.32
N SER A 31 7.57 6.34 -8.72
CA SER A 31 6.11 6.33 -8.84
C SER A 31 5.70 5.53 -10.07
N VAL A 32 4.72 4.64 -9.90
CA VAL A 32 4.18 3.79 -10.96
C VAL A 32 2.67 3.66 -10.78
N THR A 33 1.99 3.21 -11.83
CA THR A 33 0.55 2.95 -11.79
C THR A 33 0.24 1.46 -11.88
N LEU A 34 -0.84 1.06 -11.20
CA LEU A 34 -1.45 -0.26 -11.31
C LEU A 34 -2.86 -0.10 -11.91
N SER A 35 -3.06 -0.68 -13.09
CA SER A 35 -4.34 -0.67 -13.81
C SER A 35 -5.27 -1.78 -13.33
N ALA A 36 -6.58 -1.60 -13.52
CA ALA A 36 -7.65 -2.51 -13.11
C ALA A 36 -7.76 -2.78 -11.59
N TYR A 37 -7.04 -2.03 -10.75
CA TYR A 37 -7.12 -2.10 -9.29
C TYR A 37 -7.47 -0.74 -8.68
N ARG A 38 -7.96 -0.78 -7.45
CA ARG A 38 -8.20 0.39 -6.61
C ARG A 38 -7.72 0.15 -5.19
N LEU A 39 -7.18 1.19 -4.56
CA LEU A 39 -6.94 1.22 -3.12
C LEU A 39 -8.27 1.24 -2.37
N VAL A 40 -8.45 0.32 -1.44
CA VAL A 40 -9.56 0.22 -0.50
C VAL A 40 -9.02 0.15 0.93
N PHE A 41 -9.88 0.37 1.92
CA PHE A 41 -9.51 0.27 3.33
C PHE A 41 -10.33 -0.84 4.01
N ASN A 42 -10.27 -2.04 3.43
CA ASN A 42 -11.12 -3.16 3.83
C ASN A 42 -10.35 -4.28 4.55
N LYS A 43 -9.04 -4.12 4.80
CA LYS A 43 -8.26 -5.08 5.58
C LYS A 43 -8.67 -4.96 7.05
N ILE A 44 -9.04 -6.08 7.67
CA ILE A 44 -9.31 -6.17 9.09
C ILE A 44 -7.97 -6.02 9.85
N PRO A 45 -7.82 -5.04 10.75
CA PRO A 45 -6.62 -4.95 11.60
C PRO A 45 -6.41 -6.23 12.41
N ILE A 46 -5.15 -6.60 12.69
CA ILE A 46 -4.85 -7.73 13.59
C ILE A 46 -5.35 -7.40 15.01
N ASP A 47 -5.03 -6.19 15.47
CA ASP A 47 -5.57 -5.57 16.66
C ASP A 47 -6.30 -4.29 16.24
N ASN A 48 -7.57 -4.18 16.61
CA ASN A 48 -8.38 -3.01 16.30
C ASN A 48 -8.36 -1.96 17.42
N PHE A 49 -7.72 -2.23 18.56
CA PHE A 49 -7.66 -1.38 19.75
C PHE A 49 -9.03 -0.82 20.17
N GLY A 50 -10.11 -1.62 19.99
CA GLY A 50 -11.47 -1.21 20.29
C GLY A 50 -12.12 -0.25 19.29
N VAL A 51 -11.45 0.09 18.19
CA VAL A 51 -11.99 0.96 17.14
C VAL A 51 -12.87 0.17 16.19
N GLU A 52 -14.18 0.35 16.30
CA GLU A 52 -15.15 -0.23 15.37
C GLU A 52 -15.10 0.42 13.98
N GLY A 53 -15.30 -0.37 12.93
CA GLY A 53 -15.31 0.12 11.54
C GLY A 53 -13.94 0.47 10.96
N TRP A 54 -12.85 0.34 11.73
CA TRP A 54 -11.50 0.61 11.23
C TRP A 54 -11.03 -0.46 10.24
N GLY A 55 -10.54 -0.01 9.09
CA GLY A 55 -9.84 -0.84 8.12
C GLY A 55 -8.47 -0.29 7.73
N GLN A 56 -7.57 -1.20 7.44
CA GLN A 56 -6.25 -0.93 6.88
C GLN A 56 -6.28 -0.98 5.34
N ALA A 57 -5.24 -0.40 4.74
CA ALA A 57 -5.06 -0.34 3.31
C ALA A 57 -5.03 -1.75 2.69
N ASN A 58 -5.67 -1.91 1.54
CA ASN A 58 -5.61 -3.09 0.69
C ASN A 58 -5.95 -2.69 -0.74
N ILE A 59 -5.74 -3.58 -1.72
CA ILE A 59 -6.19 -3.37 -3.09
C ILE A 59 -7.26 -4.38 -3.49
N SER A 60 -8.17 -3.95 -4.36
CA SER A 60 -9.20 -4.80 -4.95
C SER A 60 -9.22 -4.56 -6.47
N PRO A 61 -9.47 -5.60 -7.28
CA PRO A 61 -9.83 -5.40 -8.67
C PRO A 61 -11.02 -4.46 -8.81
N THR A 62 -11.04 -3.69 -9.89
CA THR A 62 -12.19 -2.90 -10.32
C THR A 62 -13.13 -3.73 -11.18
N THR A 63 -14.42 -3.40 -11.18
CA THR A 63 -15.45 -4.16 -11.89
C THR A 63 -15.45 -3.93 -13.39
N ASP A 64 -14.87 -2.81 -13.85
CA ASP A 64 -14.88 -2.35 -15.24
C ASP A 64 -13.47 -2.29 -15.86
N ASN A 65 -12.43 -2.69 -15.13
CA ASN A 65 -11.01 -2.53 -15.50
C ASN A 65 -10.57 -1.08 -15.77
N LEU A 66 -11.38 -0.08 -15.42
CA LEU A 66 -11.08 1.34 -15.62
C LEU A 66 -10.37 1.96 -14.41
N GLY A 67 -10.20 1.22 -13.32
CA GLY A 67 -9.44 1.68 -12.16
C GLY A 67 -7.96 1.85 -12.48
N MET A 68 -7.41 2.97 -12.04
CA MET A 68 -5.97 3.19 -12.01
C MET A 68 -5.61 3.76 -10.64
N MET A 69 -4.62 3.15 -10.01
CA MET A 69 -4.07 3.63 -8.74
C MET A 69 -2.58 3.86 -8.87
N GLU A 70 -2.08 4.88 -8.18
CA GLU A 70 -0.66 5.14 -8.06
C GLU A 70 -0.11 4.51 -6.79
N GLY A 71 1.16 4.14 -6.85
CA GLY A 71 1.94 3.73 -5.69
C GLY A 71 3.44 3.87 -5.96
N VAL A 72 4.24 3.34 -5.04
CA VAL A 72 5.70 3.44 -5.11
C VAL A 72 6.29 2.06 -5.34
N LEU A 73 7.06 1.92 -6.41
CA LEU A 73 7.87 0.74 -6.68
C LEU A 73 9.25 0.93 -6.10
N TYR A 74 9.58 0.16 -5.08
CA TYR A 74 10.91 0.08 -4.49
C TYR A 74 11.70 -1.05 -5.16
N GLU A 75 12.92 -0.73 -5.58
CA GLU A 75 13.93 -1.71 -5.98
C GLU A 75 14.90 -1.88 -4.81
N MET A 76 15.07 -3.11 -4.33
CA MET A 76 15.82 -3.40 -3.10
C MET A 76 16.42 -4.80 -3.14
N GLU A 77 17.37 -5.09 -2.25
CA GLU A 77 17.94 -6.43 -2.11
C GLU A 77 16.88 -7.48 -1.74
N ASP A 78 16.99 -8.68 -2.30
CA ASP A 78 16.11 -9.81 -2.01
C ASP A 78 16.17 -10.27 -0.54
N SER A 79 17.25 -9.97 0.16
CA SER A 79 17.41 -10.19 1.60
C SER A 79 16.30 -9.53 2.44
N TYR A 80 15.69 -8.44 1.96
CA TYR A 80 14.58 -7.77 2.63
C TYR A 80 13.22 -8.45 2.42
N LEU A 81 13.11 -9.45 1.54
CA LEU A 81 11.83 -10.11 1.24
C LEU A 81 11.22 -10.77 2.48
N ALA A 82 12.04 -11.42 3.32
CA ALA A 82 11.57 -12.04 4.56
C ALA A 82 11.04 -10.97 5.55
N ARG A 83 11.70 -9.81 5.62
CA ARG A 83 11.23 -8.70 6.46
C ARG A 83 9.93 -8.10 5.96
N LEU A 84 9.77 -7.98 4.64
CA LEU A 84 8.48 -7.59 4.04
C LEU A 84 7.38 -8.61 4.36
N ASP A 85 7.69 -9.91 4.28
CA ASP A 85 6.74 -10.97 4.64
C ASP A 85 6.28 -10.85 6.09
N GLU A 86 7.19 -10.53 7.03
CA GLU A 86 6.84 -10.26 8.43
C GLU A 86 5.93 -9.03 8.58
N ILE A 87 6.28 -7.91 7.95
CA ILE A 87 5.51 -6.66 8.00
C ILE A 87 4.07 -6.87 7.51
N TYR A 88 3.92 -7.63 6.42
CA TYR A 88 2.63 -7.94 5.82
C TYR A 88 1.99 -9.21 6.38
N GLY A 89 2.58 -9.87 7.37
CA GLY A 89 2.07 -11.13 7.92
C GLY A 89 1.79 -12.19 6.85
N TYR A 90 2.63 -12.29 5.83
CA TYR A 90 2.49 -13.30 4.77
C TYR A 90 2.77 -14.70 5.32
N PRO A 91 2.02 -15.75 4.91
CA PRO A 91 0.87 -15.71 3.98
C PRO A 91 -0.50 -15.46 4.64
N GLU A 92 -0.56 -15.27 5.95
CA GLU A 92 -1.80 -15.41 6.74
C GLU A 92 -2.69 -14.16 6.66
N GLU A 93 -2.06 -12.98 6.66
CA GLU A 93 -2.73 -11.69 6.60
C GLU A 93 -2.85 -11.19 5.15
N TYR A 94 -1.75 -11.33 4.40
CA TYR A 94 -1.64 -10.94 3.01
C TYR A 94 -1.02 -12.08 2.19
N THR A 95 -1.47 -12.26 0.95
CA THR A 95 -0.76 -13.04 -0.06
C THR A 95 0.12 -12.13 -0.91
N ARG A 96 1.20 -12.69 -1.46
CA ARG A 96 2.02 -12.03 -2.48
C ARG A 96 1.52 -12.38 -3.87
N LYS A 97 1.53 -11.40 -4.77
CA LYS A 97 1.35 -11.61 -6.22
C LYS A 97 2.39 -10.80 -6.98
N LYS A 98 2.80 -11.30 -8.14
CA LYS A 98 3.51 -10.49 -9.13
C LYS A 98 2.48 -9.83 -10.03
N LEU A 99 2.40 -8.50 -9.99
CA LEU A 99 1.53 -7.71 -10.86
C LEU A 99 2.36 -6.83 -11.78
N ARG A 100 1.81 -6.60 -12.97
CA ARG A 100 2.40 -5.70 -13.97
C ARG A 100 2.00 -4.25 -13.68
N LEU A 101 2.99 -3.40 -13.56
CA LEU A 101 2.89 -1.98 -13.26
C LEU A 101 3.34 -1.17 -14.48
N THR A 102 2.81 0.04 -14.62
CA THR A 102 3.15 0.95 -15.72
C THR A 102 3.98 2.11 -15.18
N LYS A 103 5.19 2.28 -15.71
CA LYS A 103 6.07 3.43 -15.43
C LYS A 103 5.59 4.68 -16.19
N HIS A 104 6.12 5.85 -15.80
CA HIS A 104 5.78 7.12 -16.46
C HIS A 104 6.18 7.21 -17.94
N ASP A 105 7.19 6.42 -18.36
CA ASP A 105 7.61 6.29 -19.75
C ASP A 105 6.77 5.28 -20.56
N PHE A 106 5.64 4.83 -19.99
CA PHE A 106 4.73 3.82 -20.55
C PHE A 106 5.33 2.42 -20.70
N THR A 107 6.51 2.15 -20.12
CA THR A 107 7.05 0.80 -20.05
C THR A 107 6.43 0.00 -18.90
N PHE A 108 6.46 -1.32 -19.04
CA PHE A 108 5.94 -2.23 -18.03
C PHE A 108 7.04 -2.79 -17.14
N VAL A 109 6.71 -3.00 -15.87
CA VAL A 109 7.57 -3.65 -14.89
C VAL A 109 6.75 -4.53 -13.97
N ASP A 110 7.25 -5.74 -13.68
CA ASP A 110 6.60 -6.61 -12.71
C ASP A 110 7.09 -6.28 -11.30
N GLY A 111 6.15 -6.19 -10.35
CA GLY A 111 6.42 -5.95 -8.94
C GLY A 111 5.68 -6.93 -8.04
N ILE A 112 6.29 -7.25 -6.90
CA ILE A 112 5.66 -7.99 -5.81
C ILE A 112 4.66 -7.04 -5.14
N VAL A 113 3.43 -7.51 -4.98
CA VAL A 113 2.32 -6.78 -4.36
C VAL A 113 1.71 -7.64 -3.28
N TYR A 114 1.52 -7.08 -2.09
CA TYR A 114 0.81 -7.75 -1.01
C TYR A 114 -0.68 -7.42 -1.12
N ILE A 115 -1.53 -8.44 -1.11
CA ILE A 115 -3.00 -8.29 -1.17
C ILE A 115 -3.59 -9.04 0.01
N ALA A 116 -4.47 -8.38 0.76
CA ALA A 116 -5.10 -8.99 1.93
C ALA A 116 -5.78 -10.31 1.56
N GLN A 117 -5.64 -11.31 2.43
CA GLN A 117 -6.37 -12.56 2.28
C GLN A 117 -7.89 -12.33 2.38
N VAL A 118 -8.68 -13.14 1.67
CA VAL A 118 -10.14 -12.95 1.59
C VAL A 118 -10.80 -13.01 2.96
N ASN A 119 -10.38 -13.95 3.82
CA ASN A 119 -10.82 -14.11 5.20
C ASN A 119 -10.34 -12.98 6.14
N ARG A 120 -9.45 -12.10 5.67
CA ARG A 120 -8.90 -10.96 6.41
C ARG A 120 -9.41 -9.63 5.88
N THR A 121 -10.49 -9.65 5.08
CA THR A 121 -11.17 -8.44 4.58
C THR A 121 -12.62 -8.37 5.02
N ARG A 122 -13.15 -7.14 5.20
CA ARG A 122 -14.57 -6.90 5.52
C ARG A 122 -15.09 -5.64 4.83
N LYS A 123 -16.32 -5.70 4.33
CA LYS A 123 -17.00 -4.54 3.73
C LYS A 123 -17.36 -3.50 4.80
N GLY A 124 -17.45 -2.23 4.38
CA GLY A 124 -17.88 -1.13 5.26
C GLY A 124 -16.79 -0.57 6.17
N LEU A 125 -15.57 -1.13 6.13
CA LEU A 125 -14.43 -0.56 6.85
C LEU A 125 -13.90 0.69 6.14
N ILE A 126 -13.41 1.64 6.93
CA ILE A 126 -12.81 2.89 6.46
C ILE A 126 -11.52 3.20 7.25
N PRO A 127 -10.59 4.02 6.71
CA PRO A 127 -9.36 4.36 7.42
C PRO A 127 -9.62 5.33 8.58
N THR A 128 -8.62 5.53 9.44
CA THR A 128 -8.61 6.65 10.38
C THR A 128 -8.09 7.92 9.72
N LYS A 129 -8.44 9.10 10.26
CA LYS A 129 -7.84 10.37 9.79
C LYS A 129 -6.33 10.37 9.93
N GLU A 130 -5.79 9.77 11.00
CA GLU A 130 -4.34 9.62 11.20
C GLU A 130 -3.70 8.84 10.05
N MET A 131 -4.28 7.71 9.65
CA MET A 131 -3.79 6.92 8.52
C MET A 131 -3.81 7.74 7.23
N LEU A 132 -4.88 8.49 6.96
CA LEU A 132 -4.93 9.35 5.78
C LEU A 132 -3.85 10.45 5.83
N ASN A 133 -3.61 11.03 7.01
CA ASN A 133 -2.58 12.06 7.20
C ASN A 133 -1.18 11.56 6.88
N LYS A 134 -0.88 10.26 7.08
CA LYS A 134 0.41 9.66 6.70
C LYS A 134 0.70 9.82 5.20
N PHE A 135 -0.31 9.82 4.33
CA PHE A 135 -0.10 10.01 2.89
C PHE A 135 0.36 11.43 2.53
N LYS A 136 0.25 12.42 3.42
CA LYS A 136 0.76 13.79 3.16
C LYS A 136 2.27 13.81 2.90
N GLY A 137 3.03 12.86 3.42
CA GLY A 137 4.46 12.71 3.11
C GLY A 137 4.73 12.29 1.66
N CYS A 138 3.73 11.79 0.95
CA CYS A 138 3.86 11.32 -0.45
C CYS A 138 3.74 12.45 -1.49
N ARG A 139 3.64 13.73 -1.08
CA ARG A 139 3.44 14.90 -1.99
C ARG A 139 4.46 15.02 -3.11
N LYS A 140 5.69 14.55 -2.89
CA LYS A 140 6.78 14.60 -3.89
C LYS A 140 6.80 13.38 -4.81
N ILE A 141 5.98 12.36 -4.53
CA ILE A 141 6.03 11.05 -5.19
C ILE A 141 4.77 10.78 -6.00
N LEU A 142 3.60 11.04 -5.40
CA LEU A 142 2.31 10.84 -6.04
C LEU A 142 1.85 12.11 -6.75
N THR A 143 1.02 11.94 -7.78
CA THR A 143 0.40 13.08 -8.44
C THR A 143 -0.53 13.81 -7.47
N ARG A 144 -0.63 15.13 -7.65
CA ARG A 144 -1.49 15.97 -6.82
C ARG A 144 -2.95 15.53 -6.85
N LEU A 145 -3.44 15.12 -8.03
CA LEU A 145 -4.82 14.65 -8.21
C LEU A 145 -5.08 13.35 -7.43
N TYR A 146 -4.17 12.37 -7.53
CA TYR A 146 -4.33 11.10 -6.83
C TYR A 146 -4.26 11.30 -5.32
N LEU A 147 -3.28 12.07 -4.83
CA LEU A 147 -3.14 12.37 -3.41
C LEU A 147 -4.35 13.12 -2.85
N SER A 148 -4.88 14.12 -3.57
CA SER A 148 -6.11 14.81 -3.17
C SER A 148 -7.29 13.86 -3.05
N LYS A 149 -7.47 12.93 -4.00
CA LYS A 149 -8.52 11.89 -3.95
C LYS A 149 -8.35 10.93 -2.76
N LEU A 150 -7.12 10.64 -2.36
CA LEU A 150 -6.83 9.82 -1.17
C LEU A 150 -7.24 10.54 0.12
N LEU A 151 -6.86 11.81 0.25
CA LEU A 151 -7.01 12.58 1.49
C LEU A 151 -8.44 13.01 1.81
N ILE A 152 -9.34 13.04 0.82
CA ILE A 152 -10.75 13.40 1.00
C ILE A 152 -11.66 12.20 1.29
N ARG A 153 -11.11 10.98 1.37
CA ARG A 153 -11.90 9.78 1.63
C ARG A 153 -12.57 9.85 3.02
N PRO A 154 -13.77 9.26 3.20
CA PRO A 154 -14.36 9.11 4.51
C PRO A 154 -13.39 8.43 5.47
N ALA A 155 -13.28 8.95 6.69
CA ALA A 155 -12.37 8.43 7.69
C ALA A 155 -12.97 8.54 9.08
N LEU A 156 -12.60 7.61 9.96
CA LEU A 156 -12.95 7.66 11.37
C LEU A 156 -12.20 8.81 12.06
N ASP A 157 -12.95 9.55 12.87
CA ASP A 157 -12.43 10.59 13.74
C ASP A 157 -12.15 10.00 15.13
N VAL A 158 -11.16 9.13 15.17
CA VAL A 158 -10.68 8.52 16.40
C VAL A 158 -9.21 8.89 16.58
N GLU A 159 -8.89 9.45 17.73
CA GLU A 159 -7.52 9.47 18.20
C GLU A 159 -7.17 8.03 18.56
N LYS A 160 -6.07 7.51 18.03
CA LYS A 160 -5.57 6.20 18.45
C LYS A 160 -5.43 6.23 19.97
N PRO A 161 -6.00 5.30 20.74
CA PRO A 161 -5.51 5.11 22.10
C PRO A 161 -4.01 4.79 21.98
N ALA A 162 -3.22 5.49 22.80
CA ALA A 162 -1.77 5.41 22.84
C ALA A 162 -1.26 3.96 22.96
#